data_AF-A0A2T4DDJ3-F1
#
_entry.id   AF-A0A2T4DDJ3-F1
#
_cell.length_a   1.000
_cell.length_b   1.000
_cell.length_c   1.000
_cell.angle_alpha   90.00
_cell.angle_beta   90.00
_cell.angle_gamma   90.00
#
_symmetry.space_group_name_H-M   'P 1'
#
loop_
_entity.id
_entity.type
_entity.pdbx_description
1 polymer ?
#
loop_
_entity_poly.entity_id
_entity_poly.type
_entity_poly.pdbx_seq_one_letter_code
_entity_poly.pdbx_strand_id
1 'polypeptide(L)'
;MAGTGFCRIVAPVLVVLLAGCDPFSDARPMMDEYVERVARVLETDPEFSDIPSASQLPRRRDRVLTMPELDMGMLDFLSLYGCELQYVVGEKASVMGRVMQPLNRLRYEIRFIEAARDCLPEIEDEEFAEELTGAIDSKLESLPIAIWNATWGVEEIEKLFTLAKGYYPVAPEGNPVSDLALDIESLNAAVARLYSRDLTVSLDFAGDVHQRWQAEYRAGQLINSALLLTARLQDGTKLLRQRIDGRPLCLDGKPNNQSDIVQNMFFSVYIEKIQPYMSAVTQGR
;
A
#
# COMPACT_ATOMS: atom_id res chain seq x y z
N MET A 1 -28.17 7.62 -60.15
CA MET A 1 -27.67 6.75 -59.05
C MET A 1 -26.35 7.31 -58.56
N ALA A 2 -26.27 7.76 -57.30
CA ALA A 2 -25.07 8.01 -56.47
C ALA A 2 -25.35 9.19 -55.51
N GLY A 3 -26.09 8.94 -54.42
CA GLY A 3 -26.41 10.00 -53.45
C GLY A 3 -26.76 9.50 -52.04
N THR A 4 -26.64 8.21 -51.76
CA THR A 4 -27.11 7.60 -50.50
C THR A 4 -26.00 6.98 -49.65
N GLY A 5 -24.74 7.03 -50.09
CA GLY A 5 -23.60 6.46 -49.37
C GLY A 5 -22.97 7.40 -48.33
N PHE A 6 -22.95 8.71 -48.60
CA PHE A 6 -22.24 9.67 -47.75
C PHE A 6 -22.96 9.91 -46.40
N CYS A 7 -24.29 9.88 -46.40
CA CYS A 7 -25.09 10.14 -45.19
C CYS A 7 -25.02 8.99 -44.15
N ARG A 8 -24.67 7.76 -44.58
CA ARG A 8 -24.64 6.58 -43.68
C ARG A 8 -23.34 6.43 -42.88
N ILE A 9 -22.25 7.06 -43.31
CA ILE A 9 -20.94 7.01 -42.61
C ILE A 9 -20.77 8.22 -41.67
N VAL A 10 -21.41 9.36 -41.99
CA VAL A 10 -21.35 10.57 -41.13
C VAL A 10 -22.06 10.36 -39.79
N ALA A 11 -23.17 9.61 -39.77
CA ALA A 11 -23.94 9.34 -38.55
C ALA A 11 -23.16 8.61 -37.43
N PRO A 12 -22.45 7.48 -37.68
CA PRO A 12 -21.68 6.82 -36.63
C PRO A 12 -20.46 7.62 -36.16
N VAL A 13 -19.82 8.40 -37.05
CA VAL A 13 -18.68 9.26 -36.69
C VAL A 13 -19.11 10.43 -35.80
N LEU A 14 -20.30 11.00 -36.04
CA LEU A 14 -20.86 12.07 -35.21
C LEU A 14 -21.28 11.57 -33.81
N VAL A 15 -21.75 10.32 -33.70
CA VAL A 15 -22.10 9.70 -32.41
C VAL A 15 -20.86 9.44 -31.55
N VAL A 16 -19.72 9.07 -32.15
CA VAL A 16 -18.44 8.94 -31.43
C VAL A 16 -17.91 10.30 -30.97
N LEU A 17 -18.14 11.37 -31.72
CA LEU A 17 -17.76 12.74 -31.33
C LEU A 17 -18.67 13.36 -30.26
N LEU A 18 -19.86 12.78 -30.01
CA LEU A 18 -20.83 13.21 -29.00
C LEU A 18 -20.86 12.31 -27.77
N ALA A 19 -20.04 11.27 -27.71
CA ALA A 19 -19.79 10.54 -26.47
C ALA A 19 -18.97 11.45 -25.54
N GLY A 20 -19.67 12.31 -24.80
CA GLY A 20 -19.06 13.09 -23.72
C GLY A 20 -18.41 12.13 -22.72
N CYS A 21 -17.20 12.46 -22.29
CA CYS A 21 -16.54 11.75 -21.21
C CYS A 21 -17.41 11.91 -19.95
N ASP A 22 -17.79 10.81 -19.29
CA ASP A 22 -18.47 10.89 -18.00
C ASP A 22 -17.45 11.41 -16.98
N PRO A 23 -17.59 12.64 -16.45
CA PRO A 23 -16.61 13.17 -15.51
C PRO A 23 -16.54 12.33 -14.22
N PHE A 24 -17.54 11.50 -13.94
CA PHE A 24 -17.57 10.62 -12.78
C PHE A 24 -16.87 9.26 -13.00
N SER A 25 -16.27 9.00 -14.18
CA SER A 25 -15.55 7.75 -14.44
C SER A 25 -14.14 7.71 -13.84
N ASP A 26 -13.52 8.87 -13.62
CA ASP A 26 -12.15 8.99 -13.14
C ASP A 26 -12.07 9.90 -11.91
N ALA A 27 -11.13 9.59 -11.01
CA ALA A 27 -11.04 10.23 -9.71
C ALA A 27 -10.87 11.75 -9.77
N ARG A 28 -9.92 12.24 -10.57
CA ARG A 28 -9.64 13.68 -10.66
C ARG A 28 -10.76 14.46 -11.35
N PRO A 29 -11.21 14.09 -12.57
CA PRO A 29 -12.37 14.72 -13.18
C PRO A 29 -13.61 14.71 -12.28
N MET A 30 -13.86 13.61 -11.55
CA MET A 30 -15.00 13.50 -10.63
C MET A 30 -14.91 14.53 -9.51
N MET A 31 -13.74 14.66 -8.89
CA MET A 31 -13.54 15.57 -7.78
C MET A 31 -13.48 17.04 -8.24
N ASP A 32 -12.98 17.31 -9.45
CA ASP A 32 -13.03 18.64 -10.06
C ASP A 32 -14.50 19.02 -10.38
N GLU A 33 -15.28 18.14 -11.01
CA GLU A 33 -16.71 18.32 -11.31
C GLU A 33 -17.54 18.52 -10.04
N TYR A 34 -17.18 17.85 -8.93
CA TYR A 34 -17.81 18.09 -7.63
C TYR A 34 -17.67 19.55 -7.19
N VAL A 35 -16.46 20.11 -7.23
CA VAL A 35 -16.20 21.51 -6.86
C VAL A 35 -16.95 22.46 -7.79
N GLU A 36 -16.94 22.19 -9.10
CA GLU A 36 -17.69 23.00 -10.07
C GLU A 36 -19.20 22.98 -9.80
N ARG A 37 -19.78 21.81 -9.49
CA ARG A 37 -21.20 21.71 -9.15
C ARG A 37 -21.53 22.43 -7.86
N VAL A 38 -20.67 22.32 -6.84
CA VAL A 38 -20.80 23.07 -5.58
C VAL A 38 -20.82 24.56 -5.87
N ALA A 39 -19.85 25.08 -6.63
CA ALA A 39 -19.80 26.50 -6.97
C ALA A 39 -21.06 26.95 -7.73
N ARG A 40 -21.47 26.18 -8.74
CA ARG A 40 -22.62 26.48 -9.59
C ARG A 40 -23.92 26.59 -8.79
N VAL A 41 -24.21 25.65 -7.89
CA VAL A 41 -25.44 25.69 -7.08
C VAL A 41 -25.40 26.74 -5.98
N LEU A 42 -24.21 27.18 -5.57
CA LEU A 42 -24.05 28.27 -4.60
C LEU A 42 -24.04 29.65 -5.27
N GLU A 43 -24.07 29.71 -6.61
CA GLU A 43 -23.93 30.92 -7.41
C GLU A 43 -22.59 31.64 -7.15
N THR A 44 -21.51 30.86 -7.01
CA THR A 44 -20.15 31.34 -6.81
C THR A 44 -19.23 30.83 -7.92
N ASP A 45 -18.05 31.41 -8.03
CA ASP A 45 -17.01 30.90 -8.93
C ASP A 45 -16.25 29.73 -8.28
N PRO A 46 -15.91 28.66 -9.03
CA PRO A 46 -15.10 27.58 -8.50
C PRO A 46 -13.67 28.05 -8.23
N GLU A 47 -13.12 27.60 -7.11
CA GLU A 47 -11.73 27.84 -6.74
C GLU A 47 -11.05 26.50 -6.48
N PHE A 48 -9.90 26.26 -7.11
CA PHE A 48 -9.15 25.02 -6.97
C PHE A 48 -7.82 25.30 -6.29
N SER A 49 -7.61 24.69 -5.13
CA SER A 49 -6.29 24.70 -4.49
C SER A 49 -5.33 23.73 -5.19
N ASP A 50 -4.03 23.96 -4.98
CA ASP A 50 -3.00 23.01 -5.38
C ASP A 50 -3.14 21.71 -4.56
N ILE A 51 -3.04 20.57 -5.25
CA ILE A 51 -3.03 19.28 -4.58
C ILE A 51 -1.62 19.08 -3.98
N PRO A 52 -1.50 18.90 -2.66
CA PRO A 52 -0.21 18.69 -2.02
C PRO A 52 0.48 17.45 -2.59
N SER A 53 1.80 17.53 -2.76
CA SER A 53 2.61 16.38 -3.16
C SER A 53 2.80 15.43 -1.97
N ALA A 54 2.63 14.13 -2.19
CA ALA A 54 2.93 13.13 -1.18
C ALA A 54 4.44 13.05 -0.92
N SER A 55 4.81 12.71 0.32
CA SER A 55 6.19 12.34 0.64
C SER A 55 6.55 11.05 -0.08
N GLN A 56 7.70 11.02 -0.74
CA GLN A 56 8.18 9.81 -1.41
C GLN A 56 8.79 8.86 -0.37
N LEU A 57 8.51 7.57 -0.52
CA LEU A 57 9.20 6.55 0.26
C LEU A 57 10.71 6.62 -0.03
N PRO A 58 11.59 6.52 0.99
CA PRO A 58 13.04 6.47 0.76
C PRO A 58 13.40 5.36 -0.22
N ARG A 59 14.49 5.50 -0.99
CA ARG A 59 14.90 4.47 -1.97
C ARG A 59 15.28 3.17 -1.24
N ARG A 60 15.16 2.01 -1.89
CA ARG A 60 15.47 0.71 -1.26
C ARG A 60 16.83 0.68 -0.56
N ARG A 61 17.88 1.21 -1.19
CA ARG A 61 19.23 1.28 -0.57
C ARG A 61 19.29 2.04 0.75
N ASP A 62 18.36 2.97 0.96
CA ASP A 62 18.27 3.79 2.18
C ASP A 62 17.29 3.17 3.20
N ARG A 63 16.52 2.15 2.79
CA ARG A 63 15.60 1.39 3.66
C ARG A 63 16.18 0.07 4.14
N VAL A 64 17.03 -0.57 3.35
CA VAL A 64 17.66 -1.84 3.72
C VAL A 64 18.69 -1.58 4.81
N LEU A 65 18.52 -2.24 5.94
CA LEU A 65 19.45 -2.19 7.06
C LEU A 65 20.56 -3.22 6.86
N THR A 66 21.79 -2.85 7.21
CA THR A 66 22.92 -3.77 7.18
C THR A 66 22.72 -4.89 8.20
N MET A 67 22.82 -6.14 7.74
CA MET A 67 22.76 -7.31 8.62
C MET A 67 24.16 -7.61 9.17
N PRO A 68 24.33 -7.87 10.48
CA PRO A 68 25.58 -8.38 10.98
C PRO A 68 25.90 -9.75 10.35
N GLU A 69 27.17 -9.92 9.99
CA GLU A 69 27.70 -11.20 9.56
C GLU A 69 28.22 -11.95 10.78
N LEU A 70 27.90 -13.24 10.83
CA LEU A 70 28.45 -14.17 11.80
C LEU A 70 29.13 -15.23 10.95
N ASP A 71 30.46 -15.14 10.90
CA ASP A 71 31.30 -16.11 10.21
C ASP A 71 31.68 -17.20 11.19
N MET A 72 31.43 -18.44 10.79
CA MET A 72 31.79 -19.63 11.56
C MET A 72 33.09 -20.21 11.00
N GLY A 73 34.02 -20.58 11.88
CA GLY A 73 35.26 -21.25 11.49
C GLY A 73 35.00 -22.62 10.87
N MET A 74 36.00 -23.14 10.14
CA MET A 74 35.89 -24.48 9.54
C MET A 74 35.82 -25.59 10.60
N LEU A 75 36.53 -25.44 11.72
CA LEU A 75 36.53 -26.42 12.80
C LEU A 75 35.16 -26.43 13.49
N ASP A 76 34.66 -25.26 13.86
CA ASP A 76 33.33 -25.05 14.44
C ASP A 76 32.23 -25.64 13.54
N PHE A 77 32.32 -25.44 12.22
CA PHE A 77 31.40 -26.04 11.26
C PHE A 77 31.45 -27.59 11.25
N LEU A 78 32.64 -28.17 11.42
CA LEU A 78 32.80 -29.63 11.51
C LEU A 78 32.29 -30.18 12.85
N SER A 79 32.39 -29.39 13.93
CA SER A 79 31.83 -29.72 15.25
C SER A 79 30.30 -29.82 15.24
N LEU A 80 29.63 -29.26 14.23
CA LEU A 80 28.18 -29.40 14.02
C LEU A 80 27.76 -30.71 13.34
N TYR A 81 28.68 -31.62 13.07
CA TYR A 81 28.36 -32.86 12.35
C TYR A 81 27.27 -33.68 13.05
N GLY A 82 26.19 -33.99 12.31
CA GLY A 82 25.04 -34.72 12.84
C GLY A 82 23.89 -33.83 13.32
N CYS A 83 24.09 -32.51 13.44
CA CYS A 83 23.04 -31.55 13.73
C CYS A 83 22.42 -30.95 12.47
N GLU A 84 21.13 -30.55 12.54
CA GLU A 84 20.50 -29.75 11.47
C GLU A 84 21.25 -28.43 11.22
N LEU A 85 21.82 -27.83 12.27
CA LEU A 85 22.52 -26.55 12.17
C LEU A 85 23.62 -26.56 11.11
N GLN A 86 24.32 -27.69 10.91
CA GLN A 86 25.34 -27.82 9.87
C GLN A 86 24.77 -27.56 8.47
N TYR A 87 23.58 -28.07 8.17
CA TYR A 87 22.92 -27.84 6.89
C TYR A 87 22.49 -26.39 6.73
N VAL A 88 21.96 -25.77 7.80
CA VAL A 88 21.52 -24.37 7.78
C VAL A 88 22.70 -23.44 7.51
N VAL A 89 23.81 -23.60 8.24
CA VAL A 89 25.04 -22.81 8.02
C VAL A 89 25.60 -23.05 6.62
N GLY A 90 25.60 -24.30 6.15
CA GLY A 90 26.03 -24.66 4.78
C GLY A 90 25.20 -23.99 3.69
N GLU A 91 23.87 -23.91 3.87
CA GLU A 91 22.96 -23.21 2.94
C GLU A 91 23.36 -21.74 2.80
N LYS A 92 23.70 -21.08 3.91
CA LYS A 92 24.14 -19.68 3.89
C LYS A 92 25.49 -19.48 3.23
N ALA A 93 26.41 -20.43 3.39
CA ALA A 93 27.74 -20.38 2.77
C ALA A 93 27.70 -20.55 1.23
N SER A 94 26.63 -21.17 0.71
CA SER A 94 26.42 -21.39 -0.72
C SER A 94 26.29 -20.09 -1.52
N VAL A 95 26.45 -20.17 -2.85
CA VAL A 95 26.29 -19.01 -3.75
C VAL A 95 24.91 -18.38 -3.60
N MET A 96 23.85 -19.22 -3.56
CA MET A 96 22.47 -18.76 -3.37
C MET A 96 22.28 -18.16 -1.98
N GLY A 97 22.97 -18.69 -0.98
CA GLY A 97 22.99 -18.17 0.39
C GLY A 97 23.57 -16.76 0.51
N ARG A 98 24.61 -16.46 -0.27
CA ARG A 98 25.27 -15.14 -0.29
C ARG A 98 24.38 -14.03 -0.89
N VAL A 99 23.47 -14.39 -1.78
CA VAL A 99 22.55 -13.45 -2.46
C VAL A 99 21.08 -13.65 -2.06
N MET A 100 20.84 -14.17 -0.86
CA MET A 100 19.49 -14.41 -0.34
C MET A 100 18.62 -13.14 -0.39
N GLN A 101 17.41 -13.28 -0.91
CA GLN A 101 16.39 -12.24 -0.80
C GLN A 101 16.00 -12.03 0.67
N PRO A 102 15.54 -10.83 1.05
CA PRO A 102 15.27 -10.49 2.45
C PRO A 102 14.33 -11.47 3.19
N LEU A 103 13.26 -11.95 2.54
CA LEU A 103 12.37 -12.95 3.15
C LEU A 103 13.09 -14.27 3.45
N ASN A 104 13.92 -14.75 2.50
CA ASN A 104 14.69 -15.98 2.70
C ASN A 104 15.77 -15.78 3.77
N ARG A 105 16.35 -14.58 3.86
CA ARG A 105 17.26 -14.22 4.96
C ARG A 105 16.54 -14.29 6.31
N LEU A 106 15.33 -13.76 6.45
CA LEU A 106 14.54 -13.89 7.67
C LEU A 106 14.25 -15.35 8.04
N ARG A 107 13.82 -16.17 7.06
CA ARG A 107 13.60 -17.62 7.26
C ARG A 107 14.88 -18.32 7.73
N TYR A 108 16.02 -17.97 7.14
CA TYR A 108 17.32 -18.48 7.56
C TYR A 108 17.66 -18.09 9.00
N GLU A 109 17.49 -16.82 9.39
CA GLU A 109 17.82 -16.39 10.76
C GLU A 109 16.99 -17.14 11.81
N ILE A 110 15.69 -17.36 11.53
CA ILE A 110 14.80 -18.14 12.41
C ILE A 110 15.27 -19.59 12.49
N ARG A 111 15.48 -20.25 11.35
CA ARG A 111 15.93 -21.65 11.29
C ARG A 111 17.29 -21.84 11.95
N PHE A 112 18.20 -20.87 11.83
CA PHE A 112 19.49 -20.92 12.52
C PHE A 112 19.28 -20.97 14.03
N ILE A 113 18.46 -20.08 14.58
CA ILE A 113 18.24 -20.00 16.03
C ILE A 113 17.61 -21.29 16.56
N GLU A 114 16.61 -21.83 15.85
CA GLU A 114 15.94 -23.08 16.23
C GLU A 114 16.90 -24.27 16.15
N ALA A 115 17.56 -24.49 15.00
CA ALA A 115 18.50 -25.59 14.81
C ALA A 115 19.71 -25.50 15.76
N ALA A 116 20.15 -24.29 16.12
CA ALA A 116 21.23 -24.10 17.07
C ALA A 116 20.82 -24.47 18.50
N ARG A 117 19.60 -24.11 18.92
CA ARG A 117 19.07 -24.52 20.22
C ARG A 117 18.88 -26.02 20.33
N ASP A 118 18.45 -26.66 19.25
CA ASP A 118 18.27 -28.12 19.19
C ASP A 118 19.60 -28.86 19.16
N CYS A 119 20.65 -28.28 18.56
CA CYS A 119 21.98 -28.86 18.51
C CYS A 119 22.77 -28.68 19.80
N LEU A 120 22.56 -27.58 20.53
CA LEU A 120 23.35 -27.21 21.72
C LEU A 120 23.51 -28.33 22.76
N PRO A 121 22.48 -29.15 23.10
CA PRO A 121 22.62 -30.25 24.05
C PRO A 121 23.51 -31.42 23.57
N GLU A 122 23.73 -31.54 22.26
CA GLU A 122 24.52 -32.62 21.64
C GLU A 122 26.00 -32.24 21.50
N ILE A 123 26.39 -31.00 21.83
CA ILE A 123 27.76 -30.51 21.73
C ILE A 123 28.54 -30.88 23.00
N GLU A 124 29.60 -31.67 22.83
CA GLU A 124 30.48 -32.09 23.94
C GLU A 124 31.53 -31.03 24.31
N ASP A 125 31.93 -30.17 23.37
CA ASP A 125 32.92 -29.12 23.57
C ASP A 125 32.31 -27.91 24.28
N GLU A 126 32.67 -27.70 25.54
CA GLU A 126 32.16 -26.61 26.38
C GLU A 126 32.48 -25.21 25.82
N GLU A 127 33.66 -25.03 25.21
CA GLU A 127 34.07 -23.74 24.63
C GLU A 127 33.19 -23.41 23.41
N PHE A 128 32.98 -24.41 22.55
CA PHE A 128 32.12 -24.26 21.38
C PHE A 128 30.64 -24.11 21.74
N ALA A 129 30.17 -24.78 22.80
CA ALA A 129 28.81 -24.59 23.30
C ALA A 129 28.56 -23.16 23.81
N GLU A 130 29.55 -22.55 24.47
CA GLU A 130 29.49 -21.15 24.89
C GLU A 130 29.47 -20.20 23.66
N GLU A 131 30.32 -20.45 22.66
CA GLU A 131 30.32 -19.69 21.41
C GLU A 131 28.98 -19.78 20.66
N LEU A 132 28.42 -20.99 20.54
CA LEU A 132 27.13 -21.20 19.88
C LEU A 132 26.00 -20.50 20.63
N THR A 133 26.05 -20.49 21.96
CA THR A 133 25.10 -19.73 22.78
C THR A 133 25.21 -18.23 22.49
N GLY A 134 26.42 -17.68 22.41
CA GLY A 134 26.65 -16.29 22.02
C GLY A 134 26.15 -15.98 20.59
N ALA A 135 26.31 -16.92 19.67
CA ALA A 135 25.78 -16.80 18.30
C ALA A 135 24.25 -16.76 18.30
N ILE A 136 23.57 -17.60 19.09
CA ILE A 136 22.11 -17.59 19.26
C ILE A 136 21.64 -16.21 19.77
N ASP A 137 22.32 -15.67 20.79
CA ASP A 137 21.96 -14.38 21.37
C ASP A 137 22.16 -13.22 20.37
N SER A 138 23.28 -13.20 19.66
CA SER A 138 23.55 -12.22 18.59
C SER A 138 22.50 -12.28 17.47
N LYS A 139 22.06 -13.50 17.10
CA LYS A 139 21.00 -13.72 16.10
C LYS A 139 19.65 -13.20 16.59
N LEU A 140 19.29 -13.43 17.85
CA LEU A 140 18.08 -12.88 18.47
C LEU A 140 18.11 -11.35 18.54
N GLU A 141 19.26 -10.76 18.84
CA GLU A 141 19.43 -9.30 18.89
C GLU A 141 19.29 -8.66 17.51
N SER A 142 19.78 -9.33 16.46
CA SER A 142 19.71 -8.86 15.07
C SER A 142 18.45 -9.29 14.31
N LEU A 143 17.61 -10.17 14.86
CA LEU A 143 16.35 -10.61 14.25
C LEU A 143 15.43 -9.44 13.83
N PRO A 144 15.27 -8.35 14.60
CA PRO A 144 14.49 -7.18 14.17
C PRO A 144 14.96 -6.57 12.83
N ILE A 145 16.26 -6.63 12.54
CA ILE A 145 16.83 -6.17 11.27
C ILE A 145 16.35 -7.07 10.11
N ALA A 146 16.32 -8.38 10.35
CA ALA A 146 15.84 -9.36 9.37
C ALA A 146 14.35 -9.17 9.08
N ILE A 147 13.56 -8.96 10.14
CA ILE A 147 12.13 -8.65 10.03
C ILE A 147 11.92 -7.38 9.21
N TRP A 148 12.60 -6.28 9.56
CA TRP A 148 12.52 -5.02 8.84
C TRP A 148 12.88 -5.16 7.37
N ASN A 149 13.98 -5.84 7.06
CA ASN A 149 14.43 -6.04 5.68
C ASN A 149 13.43 -6.87 4.88
N ALA A 150 12.82 -7.90 5.49
CA ALA A 150 11.79 -8.72 4.86
C ALA A 150 10.47 -7.98 4.65
N THR A 151 10.14 -6.94 5.44
CA THR A 151 8.89 -6.18 5.26
C THR A 151 9.08 -4.91 4.43
N TRP A 152 10.11 -4.11 4.71
CA TRP A 152 10.32 -2.77 4.14
C TRP A 152 11.51 -2.68 3.17
N GLY A 153 12.48 -3.58 3.31
CA GLY A 153 13.70 -3.64 2.49
C GLY A 153 13.56 -4.34 1.14
N VAL A 154 12.37 -4.87 0.85
CA VAL A 154 12.04 -5.58 -0.38
C VAL A 154 11.70 -4.62 -1.53
N GLU A 155 11.81 -5.09 -2.78
CA GLU A 155 11.57 -4.28 -3.98
C GLU A 155 10.06 -4.03 -4.22
N GLU A 156 9.24 -4.99 -3.82
CA GLU A 156 7.78 -4.99 -3.86
C GLU A 156 7.20 -3.70 -3.27
N ILE A 157 7.79 -3.22 -2.18
CA ILE A 157 7.39 -2.00 -1.48
C ILE A 157 7.57 -0.76 -2.37
N GLU A 158 8.57 -0.73 -3.25
CA GLU A 158 8.76 0.41 -4.18
C GLU A 158 7.63 0.48 -5.22
N LYS A 159 7.16 -0.68 -5.68
CA LYS A 159 6.04 -0.77 -6.62
C LYS A 159 4.72 -0.44 -5.93
N LEU A 160 4.47 -1.05 -4.78
CA LEU A 160 3.24 -0.85 -4.01
C LEU A 160 2.98 0.62 -3.66
N PHE A 161 4.04 1.35 -3.26
CA PHE A 161 3.97 2.76 -2.87
C PHE A 161 4.28 3.74 -4.00
N THR A 162 4.35 3.29 -5.26
CA THR A 162 4.65 4.19 -6.37
C THR A 162 3.54 5.24 -6.57
N LEU A 163 3.91 6.52 -6.54
CA LEU A 163 2.97 7.63 -6.77
C LEU A 163 2.74 7.89 -8.27
N ALA A 164 3.46 7.21 -9.16
CA ALA A 164 3.44 7.45 -10.60
C ALA A 164 2.25 6.81 -11.33
N LYS A 165 1.46 5.95 -10.65
CA LYS A 165 0.34 5.20 -11.24
C LYS A 165 -1.02 5.89 -11.07
N GLY A 166 -1.02 7.20 -10.82
CA GLY A 166 -2.22 8.02 -10.76
C GLY A 166 -3.02 7.81 -9.48
N TYR A 167 -4.34 7.84 -9.59
CA TYR A 167 -5.28 7.77 -8.48
C TYR A 167 -5.93 6.38 -8.39
N TYR A 168 -6.44 6.04 -7.21
CA TYR A 168 -7.28 4.86 -7.04
C TYR A 168 -8.52 4.99 -7.94
N PRO A 169 -8.85 3.97 -8.75
CA PRO A 169 -9.94 4.05 -9.72
C PRO A 169 -11.30 4.22 -9.05
N VAL A 170 -12.22 4.91 -9.73
CA VAL A 170 -13.62 4.98 -9.31
C VAL A 170 -14.30 3.68 -9.67
N ALA A 171 -15.09 3.11 -8.74
CA ALA A 171 -15.77 1.82 -8.92
C ALA A 171 -14.85 0.71 -9.46
N PRO A 172 -13.76 0.37 -8.73
CA PRO A 172 -12.85 -0.70 -9.12
C PRO A 172 -13.61 -2.02 -9.33
N GLU A 173 -13.20 -2.81 -10.31
CA GLU A 173 -13.64 -4.19 -10.42
C GLU A 173 -13.10 -5.02 -9.23
N GLY A 174 -13.99 -5.75 -8.56
CA GLY A 174 -13.66 -6.55 -7.37
C GLY A 174 -13.50 -5.75 -6.08
N ASN A 175 -12.87 -6.34 -5.07
CA ASN A 175 -12.48 -5.65 -3.82
C ASN A 175 -10.96 -5.76 -3.57
N PRO A 176 -10.13 -5.22 -4.45
CA PRO A 176 -8.69 -5.41 -4.37
C PRO A 176 -8.01 -4.68 -3.19
N VAL A 177 -8.74 -3.77 -2.53
CA VAL A 177 -8.27 -3.14 -1.28
C VAL A 177 -8.43 -4.08 -0.09
N SER A 178 -9.45 -4.95 -0.07
CA SER A 178 -9.55 -5.97 0.98
C SER A 178 -8.40 -6.98 0.90
N ASP A 179 -7.93 -7.33 -0.30
CA ASP A 179 -6.80 -8.25 -0.46
C ASP A 179 -5.52 -7.64 0.12
N LEU A 180 -5.25 -6.36 -0.17
CA LEU A 180 -4.13 -5.64 0.41
C LEU A 180 -4.24 -5.55 1.94
N ALA A 181 -5.44 -5.30 2.46
CA ALA A 181 -5.67 -5.25 3.91
C ALA A 181 -5.39 -6.60 4.58
N LEU A 182 -5.88 -7.71 4.01
CA LEU A 182 -5.63 -9.07 4.50
C LEU A 182 -4.14 -9.44 4.48
N ASP A 183 -3.43 -9.03 3.43
CA ASP A 183 -1.98 -9.21 3.31
C ASP A 183 -1.24 -8.48 4.44
N ILE A 184 -1.60 -7.22 4.69
CA ILE A 184 -1.02 -6.39 5.74
C ILE A 184 -1.35 -6.96 7.13
N GLU A 185 -2.58 -7.39 7.37
CA GLU A 185 -3.01 -8.01 8.63
C GLU A 185 -2.21 -9.29 8.92
N SER A 186 -2.06 -10.17 7.92
CA SER A 186 -1.32 -11.43 8.04
C SER A 186 0.16 -11.18 8.34
N LEU A 187 0.79 -10.22 7.64
CA LEU A 187 2.17 -9.83 7.90
C LEU A 187 2.33 -9.20 9.28
N ASN A 188 1.45 -8.28 9.68
CA ASN A 188 1.49 -7.64 11.00
C ASN A 188 1.34 -8.66 12.14
N ALA A 189 0.45 -9.64 11.99
CA ALA A 189 0.29 -10.72 12.96
C ALA A 189 1.57 -11.56 13.09
N ALA A 190 2.21 -11.92 11.97
CA ALA A 190 3.46 -12.66 11.99
C ALA A 190 4.60 -11.85 12.61
N VAL A 191 4.73 -10.57 12.22
CA VAL A 191 5.73 -9.64 12.77
C VAL A 191 5.56 -9.48 14.28
N ALA A 192 4.33 -9.30 14.77
CA ALA A 192 4.06 -9.17 16.21
C ALA A 192 4.52 -10.41 16.99
N ARG A 193 4.26 -11.61 16.47
CA ARG A 193 4.72 -12.88 17.08
C ARG A 193 6.25 -12.96 17.09
N LEU A 194 6.90 -12.64 15.98
CA LEU A 194 8.36 -12.64 15.89
C LEU A 194 9.00 -11.65 16.89
N TYR A 195 8.43 -10.45 17.04
CA TYR A 195 8.88 -9.48 18.06
C TYR A 195 8.69 -9.99 19.50
N SER A 196 7.67 -10.83 19.75
CA SER A 196 7.52 -11.54 21.03
C SER A 196 8.42 -12.77 21.18
N ARG A 197 9.38 -12.98 20.26
CA ARG A 197 10.31 -14.13 20.20
C ARG A 197 9.62 -15.48 20.03
N ASP A 198 8.40 -15.48 19.49
CA ASP A 198 7.73 -16.69 19.04
C ASP A 198 8.20 -17.02 17.62
N LEU A 199 9.20 -17.91 17.55
CA LEU A 199 9.84 -18.33 16.30
C LEU A 199 9.02 -19.41 15.55
N THR A 200 8.02 -20.00 16.20
CA THR A 200 7.18 -21.07 15.63
C THR A 200 6.18 -20.57 14.58
N VAL A 201 6.14 -19.26 14.35
CA VAL A 201 5.24 -18.65 13.37
C VAL A 201 5.66 -19.02 11.94
N SER A 202 4.75 -19.64 11.19
CA SER A 202 5.00 -19.92 9.78
C SER A 202 5.06 -18.64 8.96
N LEU A 203 6.03 -18.60 8.03
CA LEU A 203 6.21 -17.54 7.05
C LEU A 203 5.90 -18.02 5.62
N ASP A 204 5.20 -19.14 5.45
CA ASP A 204 4.93 -19.72 4.13
C ASP A 204 4.09 -18.77 3.26
N PHE A 205 3.09 -18.13 3.86
CA PHE A 205 2.21 -17.17 3.21
C PHE A 205 2.93 -15.92 2.68
N ALA A 206 4.07 -15.54 3.29
CA ALA A 206 4.73 -14.27 3.00
C ALA A 206 5.23 -14.21 1.55
N GLY A 207 5.63 -15.34 0.97
CA GLY A 207 6.04 -15.40 -0.43
C GLY A 207 4.92 -14.98 -1.39
N ASP A 208 3.71 -15.48 -1.15
CA ASP A 208 2.53 -15.15 -1.96
C ASP A 208 2.12 -13.69 -1.79
N VAL A 209 2.25 -13.14 -0.58
CA VAL A 209 2.03 -11.71 -0.30
C VAL A 209 3.00 -10.85 -1.12
N HIS A 210 4.30 -11.13 -1.08
CA HIS A 210 5.28 -10.41 -1.87
C HIS A 210 5.01 -10.54 -3.38
N GLN A 211 4.62 -11.73 -3.85
CA GLN A 211 4.27 -11.93 -5.25
C GLN A 211 3.06 -11.07 -5.67
N ARG A 212 2.03 -10.93 -4.84
CA ARG A 212 0.91 -10.03 -5.12
C ARG A 212 1.38 -8.57 -5.18
N TRP A 213 2.21 -8.15 -4.24
CA TRP A 213 2.72 -6.78 -4.18
C TRP A 213 3.64 -6.41 -5.35
N GLN A 214 4.33 -7.38 -5.97
CA GLN A 214 5.16 -7.16 -7.17
C GLN A 214 4.40 -6.54 -8.36
N ALA A 215 3.08 -6.74 -8.44
CA ALA A 215 2.23 -6.28 -9.54
C ALA A 215 1.22 -5.21 -9.12
N GLU A 216 1.34 -4.68 -7.90
CA GLU A 216 0.37 -3.77 -7.31
C GLU A 216 0.98 -2.38 -7.06
N TYR A 217 0.14 -1.33 -7.14
CA TYR A 217 0.48 0.08 -6.95
C TYR A 217 -0.57 0.83 -6.10
N ARG A 218 -1.53 0.09 -5.53
CA ARG A 218 -2.66 0.64 -4.76
C ARG A 218 -2.27 1.52 -3.60
N ALA A 219 -1.22 1.21 -2.83
CA ALA A 219 -0.87 2.06 -1.70
C ALA A 219 -0.51 3.47 -2.17
N GLY A 220 0.28 3.59 -3.24
CA GLY A 220 0.60 4.88 -3.86
C GLY A 220 -0.64 5.58 -4.45
N GLN A 221 -1.52 4.84 -5.12
CA GLN A 221 -2.79 5.36 -5.64
C GLN A 221 -3.73 5.87 -4.55
N LEU A 222 -3.85 5.14 -3.44
CA LEU A 222 -4.66 5.52 -2.28
C LEU A 222 -4.12 6.79 -1.63
N ILE A 223 -2.80 6.93 -1.51
CA ILE A 223 -2.15 8.17 -1.04
C ILE A 223 -2.50 9.34 -1.96
N ASN A 224 -2.33 9.20 -3.28
CA ASN A 224 -2.69 10.25 -4.23
C ASN A 224 -4.17 10.62 -4.16
N SER A 225 -5.06 9.62 -4.05
CA SER A 225 -6.50 9.81 -3.94
C SER A 225 -6.91 10.50 -2.64
N ALA A 226 -6.27 10.15 -1.52
CA ALA A 226 -6.53 10.80 -0.24
C ALA A 226 -6.15 12.29 -0.27
N LEU A 227 -5.03 12.64 -0.92
CA LEU A 227 -4.60 14.03 -1.09
C LEU A 227 -5.54 14.81 -2.02
N LEU A 228 -5.97 14.20 -3.14
CA LEU A 228 -6.97 14.78 -4.04
C LEU A 228 -8.30 15.03 -3.33
N LEU A 229 -8.83 14.01 -2.63
CA LEU A 229 -10.06 14.11 -1.86
C LEU A 229 -9.96 15.23 -0.83
N THR A 230 -8.87 15.28 -0.08
CA THR A 230 -8.66 16.30 0.94
C THR A 230 -8.68 17.71 0.32
N ALA A 231 -7.92 17.95 -0.74
CA ALA A 231 -7.87 19.25 -1.40
C ALA A 231 -9.26 19.68 -1.93
N ARG A 232 -9.95 18.79 -2.67
CA ARG A 232 -11.22 19.14 -3.31
C ARG A 232 -12.40 19.24 -2.35
N LEU A 233 -12.41 18.44 -1.29
CA LEU A 233 -13.40 18.59 -0.22
C LEU A 233 -13.18 19.90 0.56
N GLN A 234 -11.91 20.32 0.76
CA GLN A 234 -11.60 21.62 1.36
C GLN A 234 -12.01 22.78 0.46
N ASP A 235 -11.78 22.69 -0.86
CA ASP A 235 -12.24 23.66 -1.85
C ASP A 235 -13.78 23.83 -1.78
N GLY A 236 -14.53 22.72 -1.85
CA GLY A 236 -15.99 22.73 -1.71
C GLY A 236 -16.46 23.29 -0.36
N THR A 237 -15.74 22.97 0.73
CA THR A 237 -16.03 23.51 2.07
C THR A 237 -15.82 25.03 2.13
N LYS A 238 -14.79 25.55 1.45
CA LYS A 238 -14.51 26.98 1.37
C LYS A 238 -15.65 27.73 0.67
N LEU A 239 -16.14 27.20 -0.45
CA LEU A 239 -17.28 27.76 -1.19
C LEU A 239 -18.54 27.80 -0.32
N LEU A 240 -18.82 26.71 0.40
CA LEU A 240 -19.95 26.63 1.33
C LEU A 240 -19.86 27.68 2.45
N ARG A 241 -18.68 27.84 3.06
CA ARG A 241 -18.45 28.85 4.09
C ARG A 241 -18.64 30.27 3.55
N GLN A 242 -18.04 30.58 2.40
CA GLN A 242 -18.23 31.88 1.73
C GLN A 242 -19.71 32.20 1.50
N ARG A 243 -20.49 31.21 1.04
CA ARG A 243 -21.92 31.42 0.82
C ARG A 243 -22.64 31.69 2.13
N ILE A 244 -22.44 30.84 3.15
CA ILE A 244 -23.12 30.95 4.45
C ILE A 244 -22.79 32.27 5.16
N ASP A 245 -21.52 32.68 5.17
CA ASP A 245 -21.06 33.89 5.86
C ASP A 245 -21.49 35.18 5.14
N GLY A 246 -21.62 35.14 3.81
CA GLY A 246 -22.04 36.30 3.01
C GLY A 246 -23.56 36.48 2.98
N ARG A 247 -24.29 35.50 2.44
CA ARG A 247 -25.76 35.49 2.40
C ARG A 247 -26.23 34.06 2.67
N PRO A 248 -26.99 33.78 3.74
CA PRO A 248 -27.43 32.42 4.02
C PRO A 248 -28.34 31.89 2.90
N LEU A 249 -28.27 30.57 2.65
CA LEU A 249 -29.10 29.86 1.66
C LEU A 249 -30.59 29.91 2.05
N CYS A 250 -30.90 29.63 3.32
CA CYS A 250 -32.26 29.69 3.86
C CYS A 250 -32.47 31.02 4.59
N LEU A 251 -33.23 31.93 3.99
CA LEU A 251 -33.61 33.21 4.61
C LEU A 251 -34.63 32.94 5.72
N ASP A 252 -34.38 33.47 6.92
CA ASP A 252 -35.19 33.23 8.12
C ASP A 252 -35.42 31.73 8.44
N GLY A 253 -34.47 30.88 8.05
CA GLY A 253 -34.57 29.42 8.23
C GLY A 253 -35.60 28.73 7.32
N LYS A 254 -36.16 29.43 6.32
CA LYS A 254 -37.14 28.87 5.39
C LYS A 254 -36.47 28.38 4.10
N PRO A 255 -36.85 27.19 3.60
CA PRO A 255 -36.37 26.71 2.31
C PRO A 255 -36.91 27.57 1.17
N ASN A 256 -36.17 27.57 0.07
CA ASN A 256 -36.50 28.23 -1.19
C ASN A 256 -35.93 27.41 -2.36
N ASN A 257 -36.24 27.82 -3.59
CA ASN A 257 -35.80 27.10 -4.78
C ASN A 257 -34.28 26.87 -4.83
N GLN A 258 -33.47 27.81 -4.33
CA GLN A 258 -32.01 27.62 -4.30
C GLN A 258 -31.58 26.60 -3.25
N SER A 259 -32.18 26.60 -2.05
CA SER A 259 -31.87 25.55 -1.06
C SER A 259 -32.24 24.16 -1.57
N ASP A 260 -33.33 24.04 -2.34
CA ASP A 260 -33.77 22.76 -2.92
C ASP A 260 -32.79 22.29 -4.01
N ILE A 261 -32.26 23.20 -4.83
CA ILE A 261 -31.22 22.89 -5.84
C ILE A 261 -29.95 22.38 -5.16
N VAL A 262 -29.48 23.07 -4.11
CA VAL A 262 -28.30 22.66 -3.35
C VAL A 262 -28.52 21.29 -2.69
N GLN A 263 -29.69 21.06 -2.10
CA GLN A 263 -30.05 19.77 -1.50
C GLN A 263 -30.05 18.64 -2.53
N ASN A 264 -30.65 18.86 -3.70
CA ASN A 264 -30.67 17.86 -4.77
C ASN A 264 -29.26 17.54 -5.29
N MET A 265 -28.39 18.55 -5.41
CA MET A 265 -26.98 18.34 -5.76
C MET A 265 -26.25 17.52 -4.69
N PHE A 266 -26.48 17.81 -3.41
CA PHE A 266 -25.90 17.04 -2.31
C PHE A 266 -26.26 15.56 -2.40
N PHE A 267 -27.53 15.21 -2.63
CA PHE A 267 -27.92 13.80 -2.77
C PHE A 267 -27.37 13.17 -4.06
N SER A 268 -27.59 13.78 -5.22
CA SER A 268 -27.23 13.19 -6.53
C SER A 268 -25.73 13.16 -6.83
N VAL A 269 -24.92 14.01 -6.18
CA VAL A 269 -23.48 14.10 -6.43
C VAL A 269 -22.69 13.66 -5.21
N TYR A 270 -22.87 14.33 -4.07
CA TYR A 270 -22.06 14.02 -2.90
C TYR A 270 -22.37 12.63 -2.34
N ILE A 271 -23.64 12.34 -2.05
CA ILE A 271 -24.06 11.05 -1.49
C ILE A 271 -23.92 9.91 -2.51
N GLU A 272 -24.36 10.11 -3.75
CA GLU A 272 -24.36 9.02 -4.76
C GLU A 272 -22.99 8.76 -5.40
N LYS A 273 -22.09 9.75 -5.50
CA LYS A 273 -20.82 9.62 -6.25
C LYS A 273 -19.59 9.79 -5.37
N ILE A 274 -19.52 10.90 -4.62
CA ILE A 274 -18.31 11.27 -3.88
C ILE A 274 -18.14 10.43 -2.61
N GLN A 275 -19.22 10.22 -1.85
CA GLN A 275 -19.19 9.44 -0.61
C GLN A 275 -18.77 7.97 -0.83
N PRO A 276 -19.27 7.24 -1.86
CA PRO A 276 -18.80 5.90 -2.16
C PRO A 276 -17.31 5.85 -2.50
N TYR A 277 -16.82 6.79 -3.32
CA TYR A 277 -15.40 6.86 -3.65
C TYR A 277 -14.54 7.16 -2.41
N MET A 278 -14.95 8.13 -1.60
CA MET A 278 -14.29 8.44 -0.32
C MET A 278 -14.28 7.22 0.61
N SER A 279 -15.36 6.46 0.69
CA SER A 279 -15.44 5.22 1.47
C SER A 279 -14.44 4.19 0.95
N ALA A 280 -14.35 3.99 -0.37
CA ALA A 280 -13.41 3.06 -0.97
C ALA A 280 -11.94 3.43 -0.69
N VAL A 281 -11.61 4.72 -0.76
CA VAL A 281 -10.26 5.21 -0.42
C VAL A 281 -9.97 5.08 1.08
N THR A 282 -10.97 5.30 1.94
CA THR A 282 -10.80 5.23 3.40
C THR A 282 -10.68 3.80 3.92
N GLN A 283 -11.39 2.84 3.32
CA GLN A 283 -11.27 1.42 3.68
C GLN A 283 -9.88 0.85 3.37
N GLY A 284 -9.11 1.49 2.48
CA GLY A 284 -7.73 1.10 2.18
C GLY A 284 -6.66 1.74 3.06
N ARG A 285 -7.07 2.50 4.09
CA ARG A 285 -6.18 3.09 5.08
C ARG A 285 -6.16 2.26 6.36
#